data_AF-X1M4C2-F1
#
_entry.id   AF-X1M4C2-F1
#
_cell.length_a   1.000
_cell.length_b   1.000
_cell.length_c   1.000
_cell.angle_alpha   90.00
_cell.angle_beta   90.00
_cell.angle_gamma   90.00
#
_symmetry.space_group_name_H-M   'P 1'
#
loop_
_entity.id
_entity.type
_entity.pdbx_description
1 polymer ?
#
loop_
_entity_poly.entity_id
_entity_poly.type
_entity_poly.pdbx_seq_one_letter_code
_entity_poly.pdbx_strand_id
1 'polypeptide(L)' 'MKKERIKEPFPSGENYEQAMVRVHNFYKELKEKHPDKIVLVVGHRATQFGLDTLVGGKTLEECLSVPFKWQPYWEYNF' A
#
# COMPACT_ATOMS: atom_id res chain seq x y z
N MET A 1 1.29 -1.25 -14.49
CA MET A 1 0.34 -0.17 -14.11
C MET A 1 0.88 1.16 -14.61
N LYS A 2 0.05 2.20 -14.76
CA LYS A 2 0.47 3.48 -15.37
C LYS A 2 1.18 4.36 -14.33
N LYS A 3 2.46 4.65 -14.54
CA LYS A 3 3.26 5.51 -13.65
C LYS A 3 2.73 6.94 -13.60
N GLU A 4 2.09 7.42 -14.67
CA GLU A 4 1.47 8.76 -14.68
C GLU A 4 0.47 8.92 -13.52
N ARG A 5 -0.23 7.82 -13.16
CA ARG A 5 -1.28 7.81 -12.13
C ARG A 5 -0.76 7.92 -10.70
N ILE A 6 0.57 8.00 -10.51
CA ILE A 6 1.15 8.33 -9.22
C ILE A 6 0.64 9.70 -8.77
N LYS A 7 0.70 10.68 -9.68
CA LYS A 7 0.30 12.06 -9.43
C LYS A 7 -0.98 12.46 -10.15
N GLU A 8 -1.28 11.83 -11.29
CA GLU A 8 -2.51 12.11 -12.03
C GLU A 8 -3.68 11.27 -11.51
N PRO A 9 -4.79 11.89 -11.09
CA PRO A 9 -5.95 11.15 -10.64
C PRO A 9 -6.56 10.30 -11.74
N PHE A 10 -7.16 9.15 -11.38
CA PHE A 10 -8.08 8.46 -12.30
C PHE A 10 -9.36 9.30 -12.53
N PRO A 11 -10.09 9.12 -13.64
CA PRO A 11 -11.35 9.83 -13.86
C PRO A 11 -12.30 9.67 -12.67
N SER A 12 -12.73 10.78 -12.07
CA SER A 12 -13.56 10.82 -10.86
C SER A 12 -13.00 10.00 -9.68
N GLY A 13 -11.69 9.79 -9.63
CA GLY A 13 -11.01 8.98 -8.63
C GLY A 13 -9.78 9.67 -8.05
N GLU A 14 -9.02 8.89 -7.28
CA GLU A 14 -7.78 9.32 -6.62
C GLU A 14 -6.57 9.02 -7.52
N ASN A 15 -5.44 9.68 -7.29
CA ASN A 15 -4.13 9.20 -7.73
C ASN A 15 -3.54 8.22 -6.68
N TYR A 16 -2.40 7.59 -6.97
CA TYR A 16 -1.80 6.67 -6.00
C TYR A 16 -1.32 7.37 -4.72
N GLU A 17 -0.77 8.59 -4.80
CA GLU A 17 -0.31 9.32 -3.61
C GLU A 17 -1.46 9.59 -2.63
N GLN A 18 -2.62 10.05 -3.14
CA GLN A 18 -3.85 10.25 -2.37
C GLN A 18 -4.33 8.94 -1.73
N ALA A 19 -4.34 7.85 -2.50
CA ALA A 19 -4.70 6.53 -1.96
C ALA A 19 -3.71 6.08 -0.87
N MET A 20 -2.40 6.34 -1.02
CA MET A 20 -1.40 5.99 -0.01
C MET A 20 -1.62 6.73 1.30
N VAL A 21 -2.00 8.01 1.28
CA VAL A 21 -2.34 8.75 2.51
C VAL A 21 -3.42 8.01 3.30
N ARG A 22 -4.51 7.61 2.64
CA ARG A 22 -5.62 6.90 3.29
C ARG A 22 -5.21 5.51 3.79
N VAL A 23 -4.45 4.77 2.98
CA VAL A 23 -3.98 3.42 3.33
C VAL A 23 -2.97 3.46 4.47
N HIS A 24 -2.05 4.42 4.51
CA HIS A 24 -1.09 4.60 5.62
C HIS A 24 -1.81 4.94 6.92
N ASN A 25 -2.82 5.81 6.87
CA ASN A 25 -3.62 6.15 8.05
C ASN A 25 -4.37 4.92 8.59
N PHE A 26 -4.96 4.11 7.70
CA PHE A 26 -5.59 2.85 8.07
C PHE A 26 -4.63 1.90 8.79
N TYR A 27 -3.39 1.73 8.29
CA TYR A 27 -2.41 0.87 8.96
C TYR A 27 -1.99 1.42 10.32
N LYS A 28 -1.75 2.72 10.45
CA LYS A 28 -1.43 3.35 11.74
C LYS A 28 -2.54 3.11 12.77
N GLU A 29 -3.80 3.30 12.35
CA GLU A 29 -4.97 3.03 13.20
C GLU A 29 -5.05 1.54 13.61
N LEU A 30 -4.77 0.61 12.71
CA LEU A 30 -4.70 -0.82 13.04
C LEU A 30 -3.64 -1.11 14.10
N LYS A 31 -2.44 -0.52 13.96
CA LYS A 31 -1.34 -0.70 14.92
C LYS A 31 -1.72 -0.15 16.30
N GLU A 32 -2.35 1.00 16.34
CA GLU A 32 -2.84 1.61 17.60
C GLU A 32 -3.91 0.75 18.28
N LYS A 33 -4.85 0.19 17.51
CA LYS A 33 -5.94 -0.65 18.04
C LYS A 33 -5.49 -2.05 18.43
N HIS A 34 -4.42 -2.55 17.82
CA HIS A 34 -3.99 -3.94 17.94
C HIS A 34 -2.45 -4.08 18.10
N PRO A 35 -1.82 -3.46 19.12
CA PRO A 35 -0.37 -3.32 19.21
C PRO A 35 0.41 -4.64 19.27
N ASP A 36 -0.18 -5.69 19.84
CA ASP A 36 0.47 -7.00 20.05
C ASP A 36 -0.21 -8.14 19.27
N LYS A 37 -0.91 -7.81 18.17
CA LYS A 37 -1.63 -8.79 17.35
C LYS A 37 -1.05 -8.87 15.95
N ILE A 38 -1.09 -10.08 15.40
CA ILE A 38 -0.89 -10.31 13.98
C ILE A 38 -2.22 -10.04 13.29
N VAL A 39 -2.26 -9.03 12.42
CA VAL A 39 -3.45 -8.63 11.68
C VAL A 39 -3.31 -9.05 10.22
N LEU A 40 -4.25 -9.87 9.72
CA LEU A 40 -4.34 -10.19 8.30
C LEU A 40 -5.20 -9.14 7.59
N VAL A 41 -4.62 -8.49 6.58
CA VAL A 41 -5.34 -7.53 5.72
C VAL A 41 -5.49 -8.12 4.32
N VAL A 42 -6.74 -8.32 3.89
CA VAL A 42 -7.08 -8.76 2.53
C VAL A 42 -7.58 -7.56 1.74
N GLY A 43 -6.91 -7.25 0.63
CA GLY A 43 -7.22 -6.07 -0.17
C GLY A 43 -6.61 -6.14 -1.57
N HIS A 44 -6.53 -4.99 -2.22
CA HIS A 44 -5.99 -4.87 -3.57
C HIS A 44 -4.51 -4.46 -3.55
N ARG A 45 -3.94 -4.29 -4.75
CA ARG A 45 -2.52 -3.96 -4.93
C ARG A 45 -2.08 -2.66 -4.25
N ALA A 46 -2.96 -1.65 -4.22
CA ALA A 46 -2.70 -0.39 -3.51
C ALA A 46 -2.64 -0.56 -1.98
N THR A 47 -3.41 -1.49 -1.41
CA THR A 47 -3.31 -1.86 0.01
C THR A 47 -1.90 -2.37 0.31
N GLN A 48 -1.41 -3.27 -0.52
CA GLN A 48 -0.09 -3.88 -0.38
C GLN A 48 1.06 -2.86 -0.64
N PHE A 49 0.89 -1.95 -1.61
CA PHE A 49 1.80 -0.81 -1.82
C PHE A 49 1.91 0.11 -0.60
N GLY A 50 0.83 0.24 0.18
CA GLY A 50 0.84 1.00 1.42
C GLY A 50 1.92 0.53 2.38
N LEU A 51 2.02 -0.77 2.64
CA LEU A 51 3.07 -1.33 3.52
C LEU A 51 4.45 -1.34 2.85
N ASP A 52 4.53 -1.66 1.56
CA ASP A 52 5.77 -1.58 0.78
C ASP A 52 6.42 -0.19 0.86
N THR A 53 5.61 0.87 0.85
CA THR A 53 6.07 2.26 0.93
C THR A 53 6.22 2.79 2.35
N LEU A 54 5.40 2.33 3.30
CA LEU A 54 5.44 2.80 4.68
C LEU A 54 6.60 2.22 5.49
N VAL A 55 6.91 0.94 5.28
CA VAL A 55 7.95 0.21 6.03
C VAL A 55 8.90 -0.58 5.16
N GLY A 56 8.48 -0.97 3.95
CA GLY A 56 9.31 -1.74 3.03
C GLY A 56 10.42 -0.92 2.34
N GLY A 57 10.45 0.40 2.55
CA GLY A 57 11.46 1.31 1.97
C GLY A 57 11.32 1.52 0.46
N LYS A 58 10.23 1.09 -0.16
CA LYS A 58 10.01 1.24 -1.60
C LYS A 58 9.33 2.56 -1.93
N THR A 59 9.60 3.07 -3.11
CA THR A 59 8.83 4.14 -3.76
C THR A 59 7.60 3.57 -4.47
N LEU A 60 6.61 4.43 -4.78
CA LEU A 60 5.48 4.05 -5.63
C LEU A 60 5.96 3.65 -7.04
N GLU A 61 6.99 4.31 -7.55
CA GLU A 61 7.61 4.03 -8.84
C GLU A 61 8.19 2.62 -8.90
N GLU A 62 8.88 2.18 -7.84
CA GLU A 62 9.39 0.81 -7.70
C GLU A 62 8.26 -0.20 -7.56
N CYS A 63 7.26 0.13 -6.74
CA CYS A 63 6.07 -0.72 -6.57
C CYS A 63 5.34 -0.97 -7.91
N LEU A 64 5.30 0.03 -8.79
CA LEU A 64 4.62 -0.04 -10.09
C LEU A 64 5.52 -0.61 -11.20
N SER A 65 6.85 -0.62 -11.02
CA SER A 65 7.81 -1.13 -12.01
C SER A 65 8.01 -2.65 -11.91
N VAL A 66 7.83 -3.22 -10.72
CA VAL A 66 8.00 -4.65 -10.50
C VAL A 66 6.73 -5.41 -10.91
N PRO A 67 6.83 -6.42 -11.81
CA PRO A 67 5.70 -7.30 -12.11
C PRO A 67 5.19 -7.99 -10.84
N PHE A 68 3.86 -8.06 -10.70
CA PHE A 68 3.27 -8.78 -9.59
C PHE A 68 3.63 -10.27 -9.68
N LYS A 69 4.35 -10.77 -8.68
CA LYS A 69 4.60 -12.19 -8.48
C LYS A 69 3.69 -12.66 -7.36
N TRP A 70 2.78 -13.57 -7.68
CA TRP A 70 1.88 -14.14 -6.68
C TRP A 70 2.65 -14.94 -5.64
N GLN A 71 2.24 -14.80 -4.39
CA GLN A 71 2.58 -15.67 -3.28
C GLN A 71 1.43 -15.65 -2.27
N PRO A 72 1.36 -16.61 -1.32
CA PRO A 72 0.21 -16.73 -0.41
C PRO A 72 -0.05 -15.47 0.43
N TYR A 73 1.00 -14.82 0.91
CA TYR A 73 0.92 -13.58 1.69
C TYR A 73 2.24 -12.81 1.66
N TRP A 74 2.24 -11.61 2.23
CA TRP A 74 3.43 -10.82 2.52
C TRP A 74 3.44 -10.46 4.00
N GLU A 75 4.59 -10.59 4.64
CA GLU A 75 4.78 -10.21 6.05
C GLU A 75 5.52 -8.87 6.13
N TYR A 76 5.08 -8.03 7.04
CA TYR A 76 5.68 -6.72 7.32
C TYR A 76 5.79 -6.54 8.82
N ASN A 77 6.96 -6.12 9.29
CA ASN A 77 7.15 -5.66 10.66
C ASN A 77 6.91 -4.16 10.67
N PHE A 78 5.73 -3.74 11.14
CA PHE A 78 5.30 -2.34 11.14
C PHE A 78 5.13 -1.79 12.54
#